data_AF-A0AA40FPN2-F1
#
_entry.id   AF-A0AA40FPN2-F1
#
_cell.length_a   1.000
_cell.length_b   1.000
_cell.length_c   1.000
_cell.angle_alpha   90.00
_cell.angle_beta   90.00
_cell.angle_gamma   90.00
#
_symmetry.space_group_name_H-M   'P 1'
#
loop_
_entity.id
_entity.type
_entity.pdbx_description
1 polymer ?
#
loop_
_entity_poly.entity_id
_entity_poly.type
_entity_poly.pdbx_seq_one_letter_code
_entity_poly.pdbx_strand_id
1 'polypeptide(L)'
;MTNMTEEIQKNLKTEIDKYKQVQKDYHKALNQRRQLDGQLNENIAVKKELDLLKSEDDVFKLIGPVLIKQDVEEAKQNVAKRMEYITSELKRVDELITTLDKKQDTHCETLEKYQQMFQQAQMKASLSQPKA
;
A
#
# COMPACT_ATOMS: atom_id res chain seq x y z
N MET A 1 13.45 18.63 -35.40
CA MET A 1 14.20 18.12 -34.23
C MET A 1 13.68 18.71 -32.92
N THR A 2 13.38 20.01 -32.86
CA THR A 2 12.83 20.70 -31.68
C THR A 2 11.55 20.06 -31.13
N ASN A 3 10.55 19.77 -31.99
CA ASN A 3 9.28 19.16 -31.56
C ASN A 3 9.44 17.76 -30.93
N MET A 4 10.42 16.96 -31.36
CA MET A 4 10.64 15.60 -30.84
C MET A 4 11.25 15.64 -29.43
N THR A 5 12.18 16.56 -29.18
CA THR A 5 12.81 16.73 -27.87
C THR A 5 11.80 17.26 -26.84
N GLU A 6 10.93 18.19 -27.23
CA GLU A 6 9.85 18.71 -26.39
C GLU A 6 8.82 17.63 -26.02
N GLU A 7 8.46 16.77 -26.98
CA GLU A 7 7.54 15.65 -26.73
C GLU A 7 8.15 14.62 -25.76
N ILE A 8 9.43 14.26 -25.92
CA ILE A 8 10.14 13.39 -24.98
C ILE A 8 10.18 14.01 -23.57
N GLN A 9 10.45 15.30 -23.46
CA GLN A 9 10.48 16.00 -22.18
C GLN A 9 9.09 16.01 -21.50
N LYS A 10 8.01 16.21 -22.27
CA LYS A 10 6.64 16.13 -21.78
C LYS A 10 6.29 14.72 -21.28
N ASN A 11 6.67 13.69 -22.03
CA ASN A 11 6.44 12.29 -21.65
C ASN A 11 7.21 11.93 -20.38
N LEU A 12 8.46 12.37 -20.27
CA LEU A 12 9.30 12.16 -19.09
C LEU A 12 8.70 12.82 -17.84
N LYS A 13 8.24 14.07 -17.95
CA LYS A 13 7.54 14.75 -16.84
C LYS A 13 6.28 14.00 -16.41
N THR A 14 5.46 13.60 -17.38
CA THR A 14 4.21 12.87 -17.14
C THR A 14 4.48 11.54 -16.44
N GLU A 15 5.52 10.82 -16.86
CA GLU A 15 5.88 9.53 -16.28
C GLU A 15 6.45 9.67 -14.87
N ILE A 16 7.22 10.74 -14.58
CA ILE A 16 7.67 11.07 -13.22
C ILE A 16 6.48 11.30 -12.30
N ASP A 17 5.47 12.05 -12.75
CA ASP A 17 4.30 12.35 -11.93
C ASP A 17 3.48 11.08 -11.61
N LYS A 18 3.34 10.17 -12.59
CA LYS A 18 2.74 8.84 -12.36
C LYS A 18 3.54 8.02 -11.36
N TYR A 19 4.86 7.95 -11.52
CA TYR A 19 5.73 7.20 -10.62
C TYR A 19 5.61 7.71 -9.18
N LYS A 20 5.67 9.04 -8.98
CA LYS A 20 5.47 9.66 -7.66
C LYS A 20 4.11 9.32 -7.05
N GLN A 21 3.06 9.29 -7.87
CA GLN A 21 1.72 8.92 -7.41
C GLN A 21 1.68 7.45 -6.94
N VAL A 22 2.24 6.53 -7.72
CA VAL A 22 2.35 5.10 -7.33
C VAL A 22 3.19 4.93 -6.07
N GLN A 23 4.31 5.65 -5.93
CA GLN A 23 5.10 5.63 -4.69
C GLN A 23 4.28 6.10 -3.48
N LYS A 24 3.52 7.19 -3.61
CA LYS A 24 2.66 7.69 -2.54
C LYS A 24 1.61 6.66 -2.13
N ASP A 25 0.98 6.00 -3.10
CA ASP A 25 -0.05 5.00 -2.81
C ASP A 25 0.54 3.71 -2.23
N TYR A 26 1.75 3.32 -2.63
CA TYR A 26 2.49 2.22 -2.01
C TYR A 26 2.78 2.49 -0.52
N HIS A 27 3.24 3.70 -0.18
CA HIS A 27 3.48 4.06 1.23
C HIS A 27 2.20 4.06 2.05
N LYS A 28 1.06 4.48 1.48
CA LYS A 28 -0.24 4.36 2.15
C LYS A 28 -0.60 2.90 2.41
N ALA A 29 -0.42 2.02 1.42
CA ALA A 29 -0.71 0.59 1.57
C ALA A 29 0.18 -0.05 2.65
N LEU A 30 1.47 0.30 2.71
CA LEU A 30 2.37 -0.15 3.79
C LEU A 30 1.91 0.30 5.18
N ASN A 31 1.48 1.55 5.31
CA ASN A 31 0.97 2.07 6.58
C ASN A 31 -0.32 1.36 7.01
N GLN A 32 -1.25 1.14 6.06
CA GLN A 32 -2.47 0.40 6.30
C GLN A 32 -2.17 -1.05 6.75
N ARG A 33 -1.24 -1.74 6.06
CA ARG A 33 -0.81 -3.08 6.44
C ARG A 33 -0.29 -3.13 7.87
N ARG A 34 0.59 -2.19 8.24
CA ARG A 34 1.15 -2.10 9.60
C ARG A 34 0.08 -1.89 10.66
N GLN A 35 -0.92 -1.05 10.37
CA GLN A 35 -2.04 -0.82 11.27
C GLN A 35 -2.89 -2.08 11.46
N LEU A 36 -3.23 -2.78 10.36
CA LEU A 36 -4.00 -4.02 10.41
C LEU A 36 -3.24 -5.12 11.16
N ASP A 37 -1.93 -5.22 10.98
CA ASP A 37 -1.08 -6.17 11.70
C ASP A 37 -1.07 -5.91 13.22
N GLY A 38 -0.95 -4.65 13.63
CA GLY A 38 -1.10 -4.24 15.04
C GLY A 38 -2.47 -4.63 15.60
N GLN A 39 -3.54 -4.32 14.88
CA GLN A 39 -4.90 -4.68 15.28
C GLN A 39 -5.10 -6.20 15.38
N LEU A 40 -4.52 -6.98 14.47
CA LEU A 40 -4.58 -8.44 14.51
C LEU A 40 -3.89 -8.98 15.77
N ASN A 41 -2.69 -8.48 16.08
CA ASN A 41 -1.92 -8.89 17.25
C ASN A 41 -2.67 -8.58 18.56
N GLU A 42 -3.31 -7.41 18.66
CA GLU A 42 -4.18 -7.07 19.79
C GLU A 42 -5.35 -8.05 19.93
N ASN A 43 -6.03 -8.39 18.83
CA ASN A 43 -7.15 -9.34 18.86
C ASN A 43 -6.69 -10.77 19.19
N ILE A 44 -5.50 -11.19 18.73
CA ILE A 44 -4.90 -12.48 19.12
C ILE A 44 -4.66 -12.51 20.64
N ALA A 45 -4.15 -11.43 21.22
CA ALA A 45 -3.95 -11.35 22.66
C ALA A 45 -5.28 -11.44 23.42
N VAL A 46 -6.30 -10.67 23.01
CA VAL A 46 -7.64 -10.73 23.62
C VAL A 46 -8.25 -12.12 23.49
N LYS A 47 -8.12 -12.77 22.32
CA LYS A 47 -8.65 -14.12 22.12
C LYS A 47 -8.01 -15.12 23.06
N LYS A 48 -6.68 -15.03 23.28
CA LYS A 48 -5.97 -15.88 24.24
C LYS A 48 -6.50 -15.71 25.66
N GLU A 49 -6.72 -14.46 26.10
CA GLU A 49 -7.29 -14.20 27.43
C GLU A 49 -8.73 -14.74 27.55
N LEU A 50 -9.57 -14.51 26.54
CA LEU A 50 -10.93 -15.06 26.52
C LEU A 50 -10.95 -16.59 26.57
N ASP A 51 -9.99 -17.26 25.93
CA ASP A 51 -9.88 -18.72 25.93
C ASP A 51 -9.57 -19.32 27.30
N LEU A 52 -9.05 -18.53 28.23
CA LEU A 52 -8.84 -18.95 29.63
C LEU A 52 -10.11 -18.88 30.47
N LEU A 53 -11.13 -18.12 30.01
CA LEU A 53 -12.38 -17.94 30.74
C LEU A 53 -13.28 -19.17 30.61
N LYS A 54 -13.95 -19.49 31.72
CA LYS A 54 -15.03 -20.46 31.80
C LYS A 54 -16.35 -19.83 31.36
N SER A 55 -17.33 -20.65 31.02
CA SER A 55 -18.63 -20.17 30.51
C SER A 55 -19.41 -19.33 31.53
N GLU A 56 -19.18 -19.55 32.83
CA GLU A 56 -19.82 -18.80 33.93
C GLU A 56 -19.11 -17.50 34.30
N ASP A 57 -17.94 -17.21 33.73
CA ASP A 57 -17.20 -15.98 34.02
C ASP A 57 -17.88 -14.75 33.38
N ASP A 58 -17.70 -13.59 34.00
CA ASP A 58 -18.32 -12.35 33.54
C ASP A 58 -17.43 -11.60 32.53
N VAL A 59 -17.94 -11.39 31.32
CA VAL A 59 -17.31 -10.54 30.29
C VAL A 59 -18.18 -9.30 30.05
N PHE A 60 -17.53 -8.14 29.90
CA PHE A 60 -18.23 -6.90 29.60
C PHE A 60 -17.65 -6.22 28.37
N LYS A 61 -18.52 -5.76 27.47
CA LYS A 61 -18.17 -4.98 26.28
C LYS A 61 -18.45 -3.50 26.52
N LEU A 62 -17.47 -2.65 26.26
CA LEU A 62 -17.64 -1.19 26.27
C LEU A 62 -18.40 -0.73 25.01
N ILE A 63 -19.52 -0.05 25.20
CA ILE A 63 -20.29 0.62 24.13
C ILE A 63 -20.53 2.07 24.56
N GLY A 64 -19.87 3.03 23.90
CA GLY A 64 -19.91 4.43 24.33
C GLY A 64 -19.40 4.57 25.77
N PRO A 65 -20.14 5.23 26.68
CA PRO A 65 -19.74 5.36 28.08
C PRO A 65 -20.17 4.19 28.98
N VAL A 66 -20.78 3.11 28.46
CA VAL A 66 -21.37 2.03 29.27
C VAL A 66 -20.73 0.66 29.01
N LEU A 67 -20.70 -0.18 30.06
CA LEU A 67 -20.31 -1.59 29.98
C LEU A 67 -21.55 -2.48 29.91
N ILE A 68 -21.60 -3.35 28.90
CA ILE A 68 -22.71 -4.29 28.70
C ILE A 68 -22.19 -5.70 28.91
N LYS A 69 -22.85 -6.45 29.81
CA LYS A 69 -22.53 -7.86 30.05
C LYS A 69 -22.73 -8.66 28.77
N GLN A 70 -21.78 -9.54 28.49
CA GLN A 70 -21.72 -10.37 27.30
C GLN A 70 -21.45 -11.82 27.70
N ASP A 71 -22.03 -12.73 26.95
CA ASP A 71 -21.72 -14.15 27.09
C ASP A 71 -20.29 -14.41 26.62
N VAL A 72 -19.57 -15.30 27.32
CA VAL A 72 -18.16 -15.61 27.03
C VAL A 72 -17.99 -16.19 25.63
N GLU A 73 -18.90 -17.06 25.21
CA GLU A 73 -18.86 -17.68 23.89
C GLU A 73 -19.18 -16.65 22.81
N GLU A 74 -20.16 -15.77 23.04
CA GLU A 74 -20.45 -14.64 22.14
C GLU A 74 -19.23 -13.71 22.00
N ALA A 75 -18.54 -13.40 23.10
CA ALA A 75 -17.32 -12.60 23.08
C ALA A 75 -16.21 -13.26 22.25
N LYS A 76 -15.98 -14.58 22.43
CA LYS A 76 -15.02 -15.37 21.66
C LYS A 76 -15.32 -15.35 20.16
N GLN A 77 -16.58 -15.59 19.79
CA GLN A 77 -17.02 -15.60 18.39
C GLN A 77 -16.87 -14.22 17.74
N ASN A 78 -17.19 -13.15 18.45
CA ASN A 78 -17.03 -11.78 17.97
C ASN A 78 -15.56 -11.45 17.69
N VAL A 79 -14.64 -11.83 18.59
CA VAL A 79 -13.19 -11.63 18.38
C VAL A 79 -12.68 -12.48 17.23
N ALA A 80 -13.10 -13.75 17.14
CA ALA A 80 -12.71 -14.65 16.04
C ALA A 80 -13.13 -14.09 14.67
N LYS A 81 -14.39 -13.66 14.53
CA LYS A 81 -14.90 -13.06 13.29
C LYS A 81 -14.15 -11.78 12.91
N ARG A 82 -13.77 -10.97 13.92
CA ARG A 82 -12.94 -9.78 13.69
C ARG A 82 -11.54 -10.14 13.18
N MET A 83 -10.92 -11.16 13.76
CA MET A 83 -9.61 -11.66 13.30
C MET A 83 -9.67 -12.19 11.87
N GLU A 84 -10.71 -12.94 11.51
CA GLU A 84 -10.92 -13.41 10.14
C GLU A 84 -11.02 -12.25 9.14
N TYR A 85 -11.82 -11.24 9.48
CA TYR A 85 -11.95 -10.04 8.66
C TYR A 85 -10.59 -9.33 8.49
N ILE A 86 -9.88 -9.05 9.58
CA ILE A 86 -8.56 -8.38 9.53
C ILE A 86 -7.57 -9.21 8.71
N THR A 87 -7.56 -10.52 8.88
CA THR A 87 -6.69 -11.43 8.13
C THR A 87 -7.00 -11.39 6.63
N SER A 88 -8.28 -11.31 6.25
CA SER A 88 -8.68 -11.15 4.85
C SER A 88 -8.23 -9.82 4.27
N GLU A 89 -8.35 -8.72 5.04
CA GLU A 89 -7.91 -7.40 4.62
C GLU A 89 -6.38 -7.31 4.50
N LEU A 90 -5.63 -7.96 5.40
CA LEU A 90 -4.17 -8.07 5.28
C LEU A 90 -3.76 -8.69 3.94
N LYS A 91 -4.41 -9.80 3.54
CA LYS A 91 -4.13 -10.44 2.25
C LYS A 91 -4.39 -9.49 1.07
N ARG A 92 -5.51 -8.75 1.10
CA ARG A 92 -5.84 -7.77 0.06
C ARG A 92 -4.81 -6.65 -0.02
N VAL A 93 -4.34 -6.16 1.13
CA VAL A 93 -3.33 -5.11 1.18
C VAL A 93 -1.96 -5.63 0.72
N ASP A 94 -1.58 -6.85 1.07
CA ASP A 94 -0.33 -7.48 0.60
C ASP A 94 -0.34 -7.69 -0.93
N GLU A 95 -1.48 -8.08 -1.52
CA GLU A 95 -1.68 -8.15 -2.98
C GLU A 95 -1.58 -6.76 -3.63
N LEU A 96 -2.15 -5.74 -3.00
CA LEU A 96 -2.08 -4.35 -3.47
C LEU A 96 -0.64 -3.84 -3.44
N ILE A 97 0.10 -4.07 -2.35
CA ILE A 97 1.52 -3.74 -2.22
C ILE A 97 2.30 -4.38 -3.36
N THR A 98 2.15 -5.69 -3.58
CA THR A 98 2.81 -6.43 -4.67
C THR A 98 2.49 -5.83 -6.04
N THR A 99 1.24 -5.43 -6.26
CA THR A 99 0.82 -4.81 -7.53
C THR A 99 1.44 -3.42 -7.72
N LEU A 100 1.49 -2.62 -6.65
CA LEU A 100 2.08 -1.29 -6.68
C LEU A 100 3.60 -1.34 -6.86
N ASP A 101 4.27 -2.33 -6.26
CA ASP A 101 5.71 -2.59 -6.42
C ASP A 101 6.06 -2.84 -7.89
N LYS A 102 5.36 -3.79 -8.54
CA LYS A 102 5.52 -4.05 -9.98
C LYS A 102 5.24 -2.84 -10.87
N LYS A 103 4.28 -1.99 -10.48
CA LYS A 103 4.01 -0.73 -11.19
C LYS A 103 5.16 0.27 -11.03
N GLN A 104 5.80 0.33 -9.85
CA GLN A 104 7.00 1.16 -9.67
C GLN A 104 8.11 0.71 -10.63
N ASP A 105 8.40 -0.59 -10.69
CA ASP A 105 9.40 -1.15 -11.61
C ASP A 105 9.09 -0.78 -13.07
N THR A 106 7.84 -0.96 -13.49
CA THR A 106 7.39 -0.63 -14.85
C THR A 106 7.61 0.85 -15.19
N HIS A 107 7.27 1.75 -14.24
CA HIS A 107 7.49 3.17 -14.41
C HIS A 107 8.99 3.54 -14.42
N CYS A 108 9.81 2.89 -13.58
CA CYS A 108 11.26 3.05 -13.58
C CYS A 108 11.87 2.67 -14.95
N GLU A 109 11.55 1.49 -15.47
CA GLU A 109 12.01 1.05 -16.80
C GLU A 109 11.57 2.02 -17.91
N THR A 110 10.35 2.55 -17.82
CA THR A 110 9.83 3.52 -18.80
C THR A 110 10.57 4.85 -18.72
N LEU A 111 10.86 5.31 -17.50
CA LEU A 111 11.67 6.52 -17.27
C LEU A 111 13.09 6.37 -17.82
N GLU A 112 13.74 5.24 -17.62
CA GLU A 112 15.06 4.95 -18.17
C GLU A 112 15.06 5.01 -19.70
N LYS A 113 14.05 4.41 -20.35
CA LYS A 113 13.89 4.47 -21.81
C LYS A 113 13.74 5.91 -22.30
N TYR A 114 12.89 6.72 -21.65
CA TYR A 114 12.74 8.13 -22.04
C TYR A 114 14.01 8.95 -21.81
N GLN A 115 14.75 8.69 -20.73
CA GLN A 115 16.05 9.34 -20.48
C GLN A 115 17.08 8.99 -21.55
N GLN A 116 17.18 7.72 -21.97
CA GLN A 116 18.06 7.29 -23.05
C GLN A 116 17.67 7.95 -24.38
N MET A 117 16.39 7.97 -24.73
CA MET A 117 15.89 8.64 -25.94
C MET A 117 16.20 10.15 -25.93
N PHE A 118 16.03 10.80 -24.78
CA PHE A 118 16.31 12.22 -24.61
C PHE A 118 17.81 12.52 -24.80
N GLN A 119 18.70 11.73 -24.20
CA GLN A 119 20.14 11.87 -24.37
C GLN A 119 20.57 11.66 -25.82
N GLN A 120 20.05 10.62 -26.49
CA GLN A 120 20.34 10.37 -27.91
C GLN A 120 19.85 11.50 -28.81
N ALA A 121 18.65 12.05 -28.54
CA ALA A 121 18.10 13.17 -29.30
C ALA A 121 18.96 14.44 -29.13
N GLN A 122 19.43 14.72 -27.91
CA GLN A 122 20.34 15.85 -27.66
C GLN A 122 21.70 15.68 -28.33
N MET A 123 22.32 14.49 -28.26
CA MET A 123 23.60 14.22 -28.93
C MET A 123 23.50 14.35 -30.45
N LYS A 124 22.40 13.87 -31.06
CA LYS A 124 22.18 14.04 -32.51
C LYS A 124 21.99 15.50 -32.89
N ALA A 125 21.27 16.27 -32.07
CA ALA A 125 21.08 17.70 -32.30
C ALA A 125 22.41 18.48 -32.22
N SER A 126 23.28 18.18 -31.25
CA SER A 126 24.59 18.84 -31.11
C SER A 126 25.59 18.47 -32.21
N LEU A 127 25.57 17.24 -32.71
CA LEU A 127 26.41 16.79 -33.84
C LEU A 127 25.97 17.37 -35.19
N SER A 128 24.71 17.80 -35.31
CA SER A 128 24.15 18.36 -36.55
C SER A 128 24.31 19.87 -36.70
N GLN A 129 24.87 20.58 -35.70
CA GLN A 129 25.22 21.98 -35.84
C GLN A 129 26.56 22.13 -36.61
N PRO A 130 26.64 22.96 -37.67
CA PRO A 130 27.89 23.16 -38.39
C PRO A 130 28.97 23.72 -37.46
N LYS A 131 30.17 23.15 -37.49
CA LYS A 131 31.35 23.82 -36.91
C LYS A 131 31.54 25.14 -37.68
N ALA A 132 31.52 26.25 -36.94
CA ALA A 132 31.85 27.58 -37.46
C ALA A 132 33.29 27.63 -37.98
#